data_AF-A0A4Q5ZDN4-F1
#
_entry.id   AF-A0A4Q5ZDN4-F1
#
_cell.length_a   1.000
_cell.length_b   1.000
_cell.length_c   1.000
_cell.angle_alpha   90.00
_cell.angle_beta   90.00
_cell.angle_gamma   90.00
#
_symmetry.space_group_name_H-M   'P 1'
#
loop_
_entity.id
_entity.type
_entity.pdbx_description
1 polymer ?
#
loop_
_entity_poly.entity_id
_entity_poly.type
_entity_poly.pdbx_seq_one_letter_code
_entity_poly.pdbx_strand_id
1 'polypeptide(L)'
;MALLGNLISRSLRIRKQFTIKVASPRTYQRRTLRNLLERGQYTAFGKQYGFDKMLSESVDWETEFREKVPFHNYNSMFAGWWHKCLEGQENVTWPGKVKYFALSSGTSESASKHIPVTQDMIRSTKKVGFKQFYSMTNFKIPSGTFDKGVLMLGGSTSLMKQGDYYEGDMSGISAKNMPRFLSNFFYKPGQKISRKPQWDERIKLIIEKAPKWDVGILCG
;
A
#
# COMPACT_ATOMS: atom_id res chain seq x y z
N MET A 1 -19.10 20.22 -12.30
CA MET A 1 -18.42 19.23 -11.42
C MET A 1 -19.24 18.77 -10.21
N ALA A 2 -20.38 19.40 -9.89
CA ALA A 2 -21.31 18.99 -8.81
C ALA A 2 -21.87 17.55 -8.90
N LEU A 3 -21.73 16.87 -10.04
CA LEU A 3 -22.27 15.53 -10.28
C LEU A 3 -21.50 14.43 -9.52
N LEU A 4 -20.17 14.53 -9.42
CA LEU A 4 -19.34 13.53 -8.73
C LEU A 4 -19.59 13.54 -7.22
N GLY A 5 -19.62 14.73 -6.60
CA GLY A 5 -19.95 14.89 -5.19
C GLY A 5 -21.36 14.38 -4.84
N ASN A 6 -22.34 14.66 -5.70
CA ASN A 6 -23.72 14.17 -5.52
C ASN A 6 -23.85 12.66 -5.73
N LEU A 7 -23.13 12.07 -6.68
CA LEU A 7 -23.11 10.61 -6.90
C LEU A 7 -22.45 9.87 -5.73
N ILE A 8 -21.33 10.40 -5.23
CA ILE A 8 -20.66 9.87 -4.03
C ILE A 8 -21.65 9.94 -2.85
N SER A 9 -22.22 11.12 -2.57
CA SER A 9 -23.22 11.32 -1.50
C SER A 9 -24.41 10.35 -1.60
N ARG A 10 -24.97 10.16 -2.80
CA ARG A 10 -26.13 9.26 -3.03
C ARG A 10 -25.79 7.78 -2.84
N SER A 11 -24.65 7.31 -3.36
CA SER A 11 -24.19 5.92 -3.17
C SER A 11 -23.99 5.54 -1.70
N LEU A 12 -23.64 6.52 -0.87
CA LEU A 12 -23.36 6.34 0.55
C LEU A 12 -24.61 6.37 1.41
N ARG A 13 -25.60 7.19 1.03
CA ARG A 13 -26.92 7.19 1.66
C ARG A 13 -27.60 5.81 1.52
N ILE A 14 -27.44 5.20 0.35
CA ILE A 14 -27.86 3.81 0.09
C ILE A 14 -27.09 2.85 0.99
N ARG A 15 -25.76 2.98 1.08
CA ARG A 15 -24.94 2.08 1.93
C ARG A 15 -25.24 2.19 3.42
N LYS A 16 -25.58 3.38 3.94
CA LYS A 16 -26.01 3.56 5.34
C LYS A 16 -27.35 2.91 5.65
N GLN A 17 -28.22 2.73 4.65
CA GLN A 17 -29.49 2.00 4.81
C GLN A 17 -29.30 0.48 4.91
N PHE A 18 -28.12 -0.03 4.55
CA PHE A 18 -27.77 -1.44 4.69
C PHE A 18 -26.90 -1.68 5.92
N THR A 19 -27.49 -2.24 6.97
CA THR A 19 -26.76 -2.75 8.14
C THR A 19 -26.06 -4.06 7.77
N ILE A 20 -24.80 -3.98 7.33
CA ILE A 20 -23.99 -5.16 7.08
C ILE A 20 -23.58 -5.75 8.43
N LYS A 21 -23.97 -6.99 8.73
CA LYS A 21 -23.47 -7.70 9.91
C LYS A 21 -21.94 -7.78 9.84
N VAL A 22 -21.27 -7.16 10.80
CA VAL A 22 -19.82 -7.16 10.92
C VAL A 22 -19.40 -8.38 11.74
N ALA A 23 -18.41 -9.15 11.26
CA ALA A 23 -17.89 -10.28 12.01
C ALA A 23 -17.02 -9.79 13.19
N SER A 24 -16.73 -10.67 14.15
CA SER A 24 -15.79 -10.33 15.22
C SER A 24 -14.38 -10.05 14.67
N PRO A 25 -13.55 -9.23 15.34
CA PRO A 25 -12.15 -9.00 14.93
C PRO A 25 -11.35 -10.31 14.79
N ARG A 26 -11.58 -11.27 15.70
CA ARG A 26 -10.95 -12.60 15.65
C ARG A 26 -11.31 -13.34 14.36
N THR A 27 -12.58 -13.31 13.96
CA THR A 27 -13.02 -13.94 12.69
C THR A 27 -12.35 -13.30 11.48
N TYR A 28 -12.17 -11.98 11.46
CA TYR A 28 -11.45 -11.30 10.37
C TYR A 28 -9.97 -11.65 10.33
N GLN A 29 -9.29 -11.70 11.48
CA GLN A 29 -7.88 -12.11 11.57
C GLN A 29 -7.70 -13.55 11.08
N ARG A 30 -8.52 -14.48 11.57
CA ARG A 30 -8.52 -15.88 11.14
C ARG A 30 -8.71 -16.03 9.62
N ARG A 31 -9.70 -15.33 9.04
CA ARG A 31 -9.92 -15.34 7.59
C ARG A 31 -8.75 -14.73 6.82
N THR A 32 -8.15 -13.66 7.34
CA THR A 32 -7.00 -13.01 6.71
C THR A 32 -5.80 -13.95 6.70
N LEU A 33 -5.46 -14.54 7.84
CA LEU A 33 -4.36 -15.49 7.94
C LEU A 33 -4.57 -16.69 7.01
N ARG A 34 -5.76 -17.30 7.03
CA ARG A 34 -6.08 -18.42 6.13
C ARG A 34 -5.88 -18.06 4.65
N ASN A 35 -6.38 -16.91 4.21
CA ASN A 35 -6.19 -16.44 2.84
C ASN A 35 -4.70 -16.23 2.48
N LEU A 36 -3.89 -15.74 3.43
CA LEU A 36 -2.45 -15.56 3.23
C LEU A 36 -1.74 -16.91 3.07
N LEU A 37 -2.10 -17.90 3.89
CA LEU A 37 -1.55 -19.26 3.81
C LEU A 37 -1.95 -19.95 2.50
N GLU A 38 -3.23 -19.94 2.15
CA GLU A 38 -3.76 -20.56 0.92
C GLU A 38 -3.12 -19.98 -0.33
N ARG A 39 -2.86 -18.67 -0.33
CA ARG A 39 -2.21 -17.99 -1.46
C ARG A 39 -0.70 -18.20 -1.45
N GLY A 40 -0.08 -18.27 -0.28
CA GLY A 40 1.36 -18.44 -0.10
C GLY A 40 1.85 -19.89 -0.20
N GLN A 41 0.97 -20.90 -0.16
CA GLN A 41 1.38 -22.30 0.00
C GLN A 41 2.31 -22.83 -1.10
N TYR A 42 2.20 -22.31 -2.33
CA TYR A 42 3.05 -22.72 -3.44
C TYR A 42 4.39 -21.98 -3.53
N THR A 43 4.61 -21.00 -2.65
CA THR A 43 5.86 -20.24 -2.60
C THR A 43 6.97 -21.02 -1.90
N ALA A 44 8.23 -20.65 -2.11
CA ALA A 44 9.37 -21.27 -1.40
C ALA A 44 9.20 -21.16 0.13
N PHE A 45 8.74 -20.00 0.63
CA PHE A 45 8.44 -19.77 2.04
C PHE A 45 7.30 -20.66 2.53
N GLY A 46 6.20 -20.74 1.77
CA GLY A 46 5.05 -21.58 2.14
C GLY A 46 5.37 -23.07 2.15
N LYS A 47 6.19 -23.54 1.21
CA LYS A 47 6.70 -24.92 1.18
C LYS A 47 7.62 -25.21 2.35
N GLN A 48 8.54 -24.30 2.67
CA GLN A 48 9.47 -24.44 3.80
C GLN A 48 8.74 -24.66 5.13
N TYR A 49 7.66 -23.91 5.35
CA TYR A 49 6.86 -23.99 6.59
C TYR A 49 5.64 -24.91 6.48
N GLY A 50 5.46 -25.59 5.35
CA GLY A 50 4.39 -26.57 5.15
C GLY A 50 2.97 -26.02 5.18
N PHE A 51 2.73 -24.85 4.58
CA PHE A 51 1.41 -24.20 4.58
C PHE A 51 0.29 -25.06 3.99
N ASP A 52 0.58 -25.82 2.92
CA ASP A 52 -0.38 -26.75 2.31
C ASP A 52 -0.85 -27.81 3.31
N LYS A 53 0.11 -28.57 3.89
CA LYS A 53 -0.16 -29.58 4.92
C LYS A 53 -0.91 -29.01 6.13
N MET A 54 -0.50 -27.83 6.58
CA MET A 54 -1.14 -27.13 7.70
C MET A 54 -2.61 -26.82 7.40
N LEU A 55 -2.96 -26.52 6.14
CA LEU A 55 -4.34 -26.23 5.74
C LEU A 55 -5.17 -27.50 5.47
N SER A 56 -4.53 -28.59 5.04
CA SER A 56 -5.21 -29.82 4.63
C SER A 56 -5.35 -30.87 5.73
N GLU A 57 -4.35 -30.99 6.61
CA GLU A 57 -4.24 -32.10 7.58
C GLU A 57 -4.54 -31.64 9.02
N SER A 58 -4.36 -30.36 9.33
CA SER A 58 -4.46 -29.85 10.71
C SER A 58 -5.89 -29.53 11.13
N VAL A 59 -6.31 -30.05 12.28
CA VAL A 59 -7.57 -29.67 12.93
C VAL A 59 -7.48 -28.26 13.53
N ASP A 60 -6.31 -27.88 14.08
CA ASP A 60 -6.01 -26.56 14.64
C ASP A 60 -4.81 -25.89 13.96
N TRP A 61 -5.00 -25.58 12.67
CA TRP A 61 -3.99 -24.93 11.83
C TRP A 61 -3.50 -23.58 12.36
N GLU A 62 -4.27 -22.88 13.21
CA GLU A 62 -3.87 -21.59 13.79
C GLU A 62 -2.74 -21.76 14.81
N THR A 63 -2.82 -22.81 15.64
CA THR A 63 -1.79 -23.15 16.61
C THR A 63 -0.55 -23.70 15.91
N GLU A 64 -0.74 -24.58 14.93
CA GLU A 64 0.37 -25.13 14.14
C GLU A 64 1.13 -24.03 13.37
N PHE A 65 0.43 -23.02 12.82
CA PHE A 65 1.07 -21.85 12.22
C PHE A 65 2.00 -21.14 13.21
N ARG A 66 1.52 -20.92 14.43
CA ARG A 66 2.27 -20.22 15.49
C ARG A 66 3.52 -20.98 15.91
N GLU A 67 3.46 -22.31 15.90
CA GLU A 67 4.59 -23.18 16.28
C GLU A 67 5.60 -23.35 15.14
N LYS A 68 5.13 -23.48 13.89
CA LYS A 68 6.01 -23.74 12.74
C LYS A 68 6.65 -22.50 12.14
N VAL A 69 5.98 -21.35 12.17
CA VAL A 69 6.49 -20.12 11.54
C VAL A 69 7.14 -19.24 12.60
N PRO A 70 8.48 -19.13 12.62
CA PRO A 70 9.17 -18.31 13.60
C PRO A 70 8.97 -16.82 13.32
N PHE A 71 9.20 -16.00 14.33
CA PHE A 71 9.30 -14.56 14.14
C PHE A 71 10.56 -14.23 13.33
N HIS A 72 10.39 -13.46 12.27
CA HIS A 72 11.50 -12.96 11.47
C HIS A 72 11.71 -11.46 11.67
N ASN A 73 12.97 -11.06 11.75
CA ASN A 73 13.36 -9.66 11.59
C ASN A 73 13.74 -9.40 10.13
N TYR A 74 14.09 -8.16 9.79
CA TYR A 74 14.48 -7.82 8.42
C TYR A 74 15.67 -8.65 7.93
N ASN A 75 16.72 -8.79 8.76
CA ASN A 75 17.95 -9.47 8.35
C ASN A 75 17.69 -10.96 8.06
N SER A 76 16.90 -11.64 8.90
CA SER A 76 16.55 -13.05 8.66
C SER A 76 15.61 -13.23 7.48
N MET A 77 14.65 -12.31 7.27
CA MET A 77 13.82 -12.31 6.05
C MET A 77 14.66 -12.08 4.79
N PHE A 78 15.57 -11.12 4.83
CA PHE A 78 16.41 -10.77 3.70
C PHE A 78 17.35 -11.91 3.34
N ALA A 79 18.09 -12.42 4.33
CA ALA A 79 19.06 -13.50 4.14
C ALA A 79 18.40 -14.82 3.71
N GLY A 80 17.22 -15.16 4.21
CA GLY A 80 16.52 -16.39 3.79
C GLY A 80 15.78 -16.27 2.47
N TRP A 81 15.21 -15.09 2.21
CA TRP A 81 14.13 -14.94 1.25
C TRP A 81 14.24 -13.71 0.35
N TRP A 82 14.20 -12.49 0.88
CA TRP A 82 13.98 -11.31 0.03
C TRP A 82 15.15 -10.98 -0.92
N HIS A 83 16.38 -11.42 -0.63
CA HIS A 83 17.49 -11.29 -1.59
C HIS A 83 17.19 -12.05 -2.90
N LYS A 84 16.55 -13.22 -2.83
CA LYS A 84 16.14 -14.02 -4.01
C LYS A 84 15.17 -13.25 -4.89
N CYS A 85 14.30 -12.44 -4.30
CA CYS A 85 13.39 -11.57 -5.06
C CYS A 85 14.17 -10.50 -5.84
N LEU A 86 15.25 -9.95 -5.27
CA LEU A 86 16.13 -8.98 -5.94
C LEU A 86 16.92 -9.61 -7.09
N GLU A 87 17.28 -10.89 -6.95
CA GLU A 87 17.87 -11.72 -8.01
C GLU A 87 16.85 -12.11 -9.11
N GLY A 88 15.58 -11.70 -8.96
CA GLY A 88 14.53 -11.94 -9.95
C GLY A 88 13.80 -13.28 -9.80
N GLN A 89 14.07 -14.05 -8.74
CA GLN A 89 13.34 -15.30 -8.47
C GLN A 89 11.87 -15.01 -8.16
N GLU A 90 10.98 -15.83 -8.73
CA GLU A 90 9.53 -15.72 -8.52
C GLU A 90 9.06 -16.65 -7.39
N ASN A 91 7.87 -16.36 -6.84
CA ASN A 91 7.22 -17.24 -5.86
C ASN A 91 8.08 -17.50 -4.61
N VAL A 92 8.84 -16.50 -4.14
CA VAL A 92 9.73 -16.68 -2.97
C VAL A 92 8.93 -16.61 -1.67
N THR A 93 8.43 -15.43 -1.28
CA THR A 93 7.56 -15.24 -0.10
C THR A 93 6.11 -14.92 -0.45
N TRP A 94 5.85 -14.63 -1.72
CA TRP A 94 4.52 -14.34 -2.25
C TRP A 94 4.45 -14.77 -3.72
N PRO A 95 3.29 -15.16 -4.26
CA PRO A 95 3.17 -15.55 -5.66
C PRO A 95 3.56 -14.46 -6.66
N GLY A 96 4.24 -14.88 -7.72
CA GLY A 96 4.70 -14.05 -8.84
C GLY A 96 6.05 -13.37 -8.61
N LYS A 97 6.51 -12.61 -9.62
CA LYS A 97 7.72 -11.77 -9.56
C LYS A 97 7.46 -10.46 -8.84
N VAL A 98 8.37 -10.08 -7.94
CA VAL A 98 8.38 -8.76 -7.30
C VAL A 98 8.98 -7.75 -8.26
N LYS A 99 8.22 -6.71 -8.62
CA LYS A 99 8.65 -5.66 -9.57
C LYS A 99 9.02 -4.34 -8.91
N TYR A 100 8.68 -4.20 -7.63
CA TYR A 100 8.85 -2.97 -6.87
C TYR A 100 9.43 -3.29 -5.50
N PHE A 101 10.41 -2.51 -5.08
CA PHE A 101 10.98 -2.56 -3.74
C PHE A 101 10.89 -1.20 -3.10
N ALA A 102 10.27 -1.14 -1.92
CA ALA A 102 10.30 0.06 -1.12
C ALA A 102 11.62 0.14 -0.39
N LEU A 103 12.31 1.26 -0.53
CA LEU A 103 13.49 1.56 0.25
C LEU A 103 13.05 2.12 1.60
N SER A 104 13.40 1.42 2.67
CA SER A 104 13.21 1.92 4.02
C SER A 104 14.55 2.36 4.58
N SER A 105 14.62 3.62 5.01
CA SER A 105 15.78 4.29 5.59
C SER A 105 16.08 3.81 7.00
N GLY A 106 16.02 2.50 7.26
CA GLY A 106 16.20 1.90 8.59
C GLY A 106 17.26 2.66 9.38
N THR A 107 16.87 3.15 10.56
CA THR A 107 17.63 4.11 11.39
C THR A 107 19.14 3.89 11.27
N SER A 108 19.79 4.82 10.56
CA SER A 108 21.23 5.11 10.42
C SER A 108 22.19 3.93 10.19
N GLU A 109 23.05 4.10 9.17
CA GLU A 109 24.31 3.35 8.87
C GLU A 109 24.25 2.07 8.01
N SER A 110 23.08 1.58 7.60
CA SER A 110 22.98 0.42 6.69
C SER A 110 22.47 0.81 5.30
N ALA A 111 22.94 0.13 4.25
CA ALA A 111 22.33 0.18 2.92
C ALA A 111 20.80 0.04 3.04
N SER A 112 20.04 0.83 2.28
CA SER A 112 18.58 0.90 2.44
C SER A 112 17.93 -0.48 2.43
N LYS A 113 16.99 -0.71 3.35
CA LYS A 113 16.25 -1.98 3.43
C LYS A 113 15.32 -2.09 2.22
N HIS A 114 15.39 -3.19 1.49
CA HIS A 114 14.58 -3.46 0.30
C HIS A 114 13.36 -4.29 0.70
N ILE A 115 12.20 -3.64 0.82
CA ILE A 115 10.95 -4.30 1.21
C ILE A 115 10.17 -4.65 -0.07
N PRO A 116 9.88 -5.93 -0.36
CA PRO A 116 9.10 -6.32 -1.53
C PRO A 116 7.71 -5.69 -1.55
N VAL A 117 7.34 -5.07 -2.66
CA VAL A 117 6.00 -4.51 -2.89
C VAL A 117 5.32 -5.28 -4.00
N THR A 118 4.38 -6.15 -3.61
CA THR A 118 3.66 -7.03 -4.54
C THR A 118 2.49 -6.30 -5.19
N GLN A 119 2.01 -6.83 -6.33
CA GLN A 119 0.82 -6.31 -6.98
C GLN A 119 -0.43 -6.42 -6.09
N ASP A 120 -0.49 -7.45 -5.23
CA ASP A 120 -1.58 -7.64 -4.27
C ASP A 120 -1.56 -6.58 -3.18
N MET A 121 -0.38 -6.22 -2.68
CA MET A 121 -0.21 -5.10 -1.76
C MET A 121 -0.70 -3.79 -2.40
N ILE A 122 -0.27 -3.49 -3.63
CA ILE A 122 -0.71 -2.29 -4.37
C ILE A 122 -2.24 -2.27 -4.52
N ARG A 123 -2.85 -3.40 -4.89
CA ARG A 123 -4.33 -3.52 -4.99
C ARG A 123 -5.02 -3.32 -3.65
N SER A 124 -4.48 -3.89 -2.58
CA SER A 124 -5.00 -3.75 -1.21
C SER A 124 -4.93 -2.29 -0.75
N THR A 125 -3.78 -1.63 -0.91
CA THR A 125 -3.58 -0.21 -0.57
C THR A 125 -4.52 0.69 -1.34
N LYS A 126 -4.72 0.46 -2.65
CA LYS A 126 -5.72 1.20 -3.44
C LYS A 126 -7.14 1.03 -2.88
N LYS A 127 -7.53 -0.21 -2.57
CA LYS A 127 -8.86 -0.52 -2.00
C LYS A 127 -9.06 0.17 -0.65
N VAL A 128 -8.04 0.18 0.20
CA VAL A 128 -8.07 0.89 1.49
C VAL A 128 -8.13 2.40 1.29
N GLY A 129 -7.33 2.96 0.38
CA GLY A 129 -7.35 4.39 0.03
C GLY A 129 -8.74 4.86 -0.42
N PHE A 130 -9.42 4.10 -1.28
CA PHE A 130 -10.80 4.39 -1.64
C PHE A 130 -11.74 4.30 -0.44
N LYS A 131 -11.65 3.25 0.38
CA LYS A 131 -12.47 3.13 1.60
C LYS A 131 -12.26 4.30 2.57
N GLN A 132 -11.03 4.75 2.73
CA GLN A 132 -10.70 5.91 3.56
C GLN A 132 -11.27 7.20 2.96
N PHE A 133 -11.17 7.37 1.64
CA PHE A 133 -11.81 8.49 0.97
C PHE A 133 -13.33 8.48 1.19
N TYR A 134 -13.99 7.32 1.09
CA TYR A 134 -15.41 7.19 1.40
C TYR A 134 -15.72 7.38 2.88
N SER A 135 -14.82 7.06 3.81
CA SER A 135 -15.08 7.24 5.25
C SER A 135 -15.19 8.72 5.63
N MET A 136 -14.59 9.62 4.84
CA MET A 136 -14.69 11.07 5.02
C MET A 136 -16.15 11.57 5.03
N THR A 137 -17.09 10.86 4.41
CA THR A 137 -18.51 11.25 4.42
C THR A 137 -19.21 11.01 5.74
N ASN A 138 -18.55 10.33 6.69
CA ASN A 138 -19.04 10.25 8.06
C ASN A 138 -18.82 11.54 8.84
N PHE A 139 -18.04 12.47 8.29
CA PHE A 139 -17.77 13.77 8.86
C PHE A 139 -18.57 14.85 8.13
N LYS A 140 -18.82 15.97 8.83
CA LYS A 140 -19.48 17.15 8.25
C LYS A 140 -18.46 17.92 7.40
N ILE A 141 -18.20 17.45 6.19
CA ILE A 141 -17.28 18.09 5.25
C ILE A 141 -18.10 18.88 4.22
N PRO A 142 -17.80 20.18 4.02
CA PRO A 142 -18.44 20.97 2.96
C PRO A 142 -18.27 20.29 1.60
N SER A 143 -19.33 20.24 0.79
CA SER A 143 -19.31 19.54 -0.51
C SER A 143 -18.23 20.07 -1.46
N GLY A 144 -17.97 21.38 -1.43
CA GLY A 144 -16.92 22.02 -2.23
C GLY A 144 -15.50 21.59 -1.87
N THR A 145 -15.27 20.95 -0.71
CA THR A 145 -13.93 20.43 -0.34
C THR A 145 -13.45 19.37 -1.32
N PHE A 146 -14.35 18.57 -1.89
CA PHE A 146 -13.99 17.51 -2.83
C PHE A 146 -13.70 18.01 -4.24
N ASP A 147 -14.04 19.26 -4.54
CA ASP A 147 -13.69 19.93 -5.79
C ASP A 147 -12.28 20.58 -5.74
N LYS A 148 -11.68 20.64 -4.53
CA LYS A 148 -10.35 21.21 -4.29
C LYS A 148 -9.24 20.19 -4.46
N GLY A 149 -8.00 20.66 -4.55
CA GLY A 149 -6.81 19.83 -4.58
C GLY A 149 -6.54 19.09 -3.27
N VAL A 150 -5.82 17.98 -3.38
CA VAL A 150 -5.23 17.20 -2.29
C VAL A 150 -3.73 17.49 -2.27
N LEU A 151 -3.25 18.13 -1.22
CA LEU A 151 -1.81 18.31 -0.99
C LEU A 151 -1.24 17.03 -0.39
N MET A 152 -0.36 16.36 -1.12
CA MET A 152 0.31 15.15 -0.66
C MET A 152 1.76 15.47 -0.28
N LEU A 153 2.07 15.32 1.01
CA LEU A 153 3.40 15.51 1.59
C LEU A 153 4.00 14.14 1.92
N GLY A 154 4.60 13.49 0.92
CA GLY A 154 5.24 12.19 1.09
C GLY A 154 6.64 12.16 0.51
N GLY A 155 7.25 10.97 0.51
CA GLY A 155 8.53 10.69 -0.14
C GLY A 155 8.55 10.99 -1.64
N SER A 156 9.72 10.94 -2.25
CA SER A 156 9.91 11.17 -3.68
C SER A 156 9.05 10.24 -4.53
N THR A 157 8.48 10.78 -5.60
CA THR A 157 7.76 9.97 -6.60
C THR A 157 8.65 9.40 -7.68
N SER A 158 9.95 9.67 -7.61
CA SER A 158 10.94 9.05 -8.49
C SER A 158 11.21 7.60 -8.08
N LEU A 159 11.28 6.72 -9.07
CA LEU A 159 11.72 5.33 -8.88
C LEU A 159 12.99 5.10 -9.70
N MET A 160 13.96 4.42 -9.10
CA MET A 160 15.17 3.98 -9.76
C MET A 160 14.90 2.62 -10.41
N LYS A 161 15.35 2.43 -11.65
CA LYS A 161 15.24 1.13 -12.34
C LYS A 161 16.52 0.34 -12.09
N GLN A 162 16.39 -0.86 -11.52
CA GLN A 162 17.48 -1.79 -11.27
C GLN A 162 17.23 -3.06 -12.07
N GLY A 163 17.84 -3.16 -13.25
CA GLY A 163 17.59 -4.26 -14.18
C GLY A 163 16.10 -4.45 -14.48
N ASP A 164 15.53 -5.50 -13.88
CA ASP A 164 14.15 -5.95 -14.06
C ASP A 164 13.14 -5.41 -13.04
N TYR A 165 13.59 -4.70 -12.00
CA TYR A 165 12.71 -4.14 -10.96
C TYR A 165 12.91 -2.63 -10.80
N TYR A 166 12.02 -2.03 -10.01
CA TYR A 166 12.10 -0.63 -9.61
C TYR A 166 12.22 -0.52 -8.09
N GLU A 167 12.95 0.47 -7.61
CA GLU A 167 13.07 0.78 -6.19
C GLU A 167 12.89 2.26 -5.91
N GLY A 168 12.46 2.58 -4.69
CA GLY A 168 12.25 3.95 -4.23
C GLY A 168 11.25 4.01 -3.09
N ASP A 169 10.68 5.18 -2.83
CA ASP A 169 9.75 5.37 -1.72
C ASP A 169 8.39 4.70 -2.01
N MET A 170 7.72 4.24 -0.95
CA MET A 170 6.34 3.71 -1.04
C MET A 170 5.37 4.69 -1.69
N SER A 171 5.55 6.00 -1.45
CA SER A 171 4.77 7.06 -2.07
C SER A 171 4.99 7.10 -3.58
N GLY A 172 6.23 6.92 -4.06
CA GLY A 172 6.53 6.85 -5.49
C GLY A 172 5.97 5.60 -6.17
N ILE A 173 6.06 4.45 -5.51
CA ILE A 173 5.45 3.20 -6.02
C ILE A 173 3.92 3.39 -6.14
N SER A 174 3.30 4.00 -5.13
CA SER A 174 1.86 4.28 -5.14
C SER A 174 1.47 5.29 -6.22
N ALA A 175 2.23 6.38 -6.36
CA ALA A 175 2.00 7.43 -7.35
C ALA A 175 2.10 6.90 -8.79
N LYS A 176 3.10 6.05 -9.09
CA LYS A 176 3.24 5.40 -10.42
C LYS A 176 2.03 4.53 -10.78
N ASN A 177 1.33 4.02 -9.77
CA ASN A 177 0.18 3.15 -9.93
C ASN A 177 -1.17 3.89 -9.85
N MET A 178 -1.18 5.22 -9.70
CA MET A 178 -2.40 6.02 -9.62
C MET A 178 -2.98 6.34 -11.01
N PRO A 179 -4.31 6.40 -11.19
CA PRO A 179 -4.90 6.84 -12.46
C PRO A 179 -4.47 8.27 -12.82
N ARG A 180 -4.11 8.50 -14.09
CA ARG A 180 -3.55 9.77 -14.56
C ARG A 180 -4.45 10.98 -14.35
N PHE A 181 -5.77 10.81 -14.43
CA PHE A 181 -6.71 11.92 -14.21
C PHE A 181 -6.69 12.39 -12.74
N LEU A 182 -6.66 11.47 -11.78
CA LEU A 182 -6.51 11.80 -10.35
C LEU A 182 -5.20 12.54 -10.08
N SER A 183 -4.09 12.06 -10.66
CA SER A 183 -2.78 12.68 -10.48
C SER A 183 -2.63 14.05 -11.15
N ASN A 184 -3.42 14.36 -12.18
CA ASN A 184 -3.28 15.61 -12.92
C ASN A 184 -4.19 16.72 -12.37
N PHE A 185 -5.39 16.37 -11.91
CA PHE A 185 -6.38 17.37 -11.48
C PHE A 185 -6.37 17.62 -9.98
N PHE A 186 -6.20 16.59 -9.15
CA PHE A 186 -6.35 16.71 -7.70
C PHE A 186 -5.03 16.74 -6.94
N TYR A 187 -3.99 16.07 -7.45
CA TYR A 187 -2.73 15.90 -6.73
C TYR A 187 -1.87 17.18 -6.77
N LYS A 188 -1.72 17.84 -5.61
CA LYS A 188 -0.73 18.91 -5.37
C LYS A 188 0.45 18.32 -4.58
N PRO A 189 1.71 18.68 -4.86
CA PRO A 189 2.18 19.83 -5.67
C PRO A 189 2.29 19.56 -7.18
N GLY A 190 1.84 18.38 -7.64
CA GLY A 190 1.96 17.95 -9.03
C GLY A 190 3.27 17.23 -9.32
N GLN A 191 3.32 16.54 -10.46
CA GLN A 191 4.40 15.61 -10.81
C GLN A 191 5.79 16.25 -10.86
N LYS A 192 5.92 17.50 -11.31
CA LYS A 192 7.22 18.19 -11.44
C LYS A 192 7.90 18.39 -10.08
N ILE A 193 7.12 18.79 -9.07
CA ILE A 193 7.63 19.05 -7.72
C ILE A 193 7.77 17.73 -6.95
N SER A 194 6.79 16.82 -7.06
CA SER A 194 6.83 15.54 -6.33
C SER A 194 7.92 14.57 -6.79
N ARG A 195 8.49 14.73 -7.98
CA ARG A 195 9.61 13.89 -8.48
C ARG A 195 10.98 14.36 -8.00
N LYS A 196 11.07 15.56 -7.41
CA LYS A 196 12.34 16.08 -6.88
C LYS A 196 12.85 15.15 -5.78
N PRO A 197 14.09 14.63 -5.89
CA PRO A 197 14.60 13.64 -4.94
C PRO A 197 14.87 14.25 -3.58
N GLN A 198 15.41 15.47 -3.54
CA GLN A 198 15.76 16.16 -2.29
C GLN A 198 14.51 16.71 -1.61
N TRP A 199 14.29 16.29 -0.36
CA TRP A 199 13.16 16.72 0.47
C TRP A 199 13.14 18.23 0.66
N ASP A 200 14.27 18.83 1.01
CA ASP A 200 14.35 20.27 1.32
C ASP A 200 14.06 21.15 0.11
N GLU A 201 14.56 20.76 -1.07
CA GLU A 201 14.25 21.45 -2.33
C GLU A 201 12.75 21.34 -2.65
N ARG A 202 12.18 20.14 -2.47
CA ARG A 202 10.76 19.89 -2.71
C ARG A 202 9.87 20.74 -1.80
N ILE A 203 10.20 20.82 -0.50
CA ILE A 203 9.44 21.61 0.47
C ILE A 203 9.54 23.10 0.17
N LYS A 204 10.73 23.62 -0.18
CA LYS A 204 10.86 25.02 -0.60
C LYS A 204 9.94 25.36 -1.78
N LEU A 205 9.90 24.50 -2.79
CA LEU A 205 9.00 24.67 -3.94
C LEU A 205 7.52 24.55 -3.56
N ILE A 206 7.17 23.66 -2.62
CA ILE A 206 5.82 23.55 -2.09
C ILE A 206 5.41 24.85 -1.41
N ILE A 207 6.24 25.39 -0.52
CA ILE A 207 5.98 26.64 0.21
C ILE A 207 5.77 27.80 -0.78
N GLU A 208 6.63 27.93 -1.79
CA GLU A 208 6.55 29.01 -2.78
C GLU A 208 5.26 28.93 -3.62
N LYS A 209 4.81 27.72 -3.99
CA LYS A 209 3.66 27.54 -4.89
C LYS A 209 2.33 27.33 -4.17
N ALA A 210 2.33 26.91 -2.91
CA ALA A 210 1.13 26.58 -2.13
C ALA A 210 0.08 27.70 -2.08
N PRO A 211 0.45 29.00 -1.96
CA PRO A 211 -0.53 30.09 -1.98
C PRO A 211 -1.38 30.16 -3.27
N LYS A 212 -0.93 29.53 -4.36
CA LYS A 212 -1.62 29.49 -5.66
C LYS A 212 -2.52 28.26 -5.83
N TRP A 213 -2.58 27.36 -4.84
CA TRP A 213 -3.36 26.13 -4.92
C TRP A 213 -4.60 26.23 -4.04
N ASP A 214 -5.76 25.95 -4.62
CA ASP A 214 -6.97 25.72 -3.84
C ASP A 214 -6.96 24.28 -3.32
N VAL A 215 -6.61 24.11 -2.05
CA VAL A 215 -6.44 22.81 -1.38
C VAL A 215 -7.52 22.63 -0.33
N GLY A 216 -8.17 21.46 -0.34
CA GLY A 216 -9.19 21.09 0.64
C GLY A 216 -8.78 19.93 1.54
N ILE A 217 -7.76 19.17 1.15
CA ILE A 217 -7.33 17.95 1.85
C ILE A 217 -5.80 17.94 1.92
N LEU A 218 -5.25 17.60 3.09
CA LEU A 218 -3.84 17.33 3.32
C LEU A 218 -3.64 15.85 3.63
N CYS A 219 -2.64 15.22 3.01
CA CYS A 219 -2.29 13.81 3.25
C CYS A 219 -0.76 13.64 3.32
N GLY A 220 -0.31 12.70 4.16
CA GLY A 220 1.08 12.22 4.24
C GLY A 220 1.24 10.85 3.61
#